data_AF-A0A1E1LR14-F1
#
_entry.id   AF-A0A1E1LR14-F1
#
_cell.length_a   1.000
_cell.length_b   1.000
_cell.length_c   1.000
_cell.angle_alpha   90.00
_cell.angle_beta   90.00
_cell.angle_gamma   90.00
#
_symmetry.space_group_name_H-M   'P 1'
#
loop_
_entity.id
_entity.type
_entity.pdbx_description
1 polymer ?
#
loop_
_entity_poly.entity_id
_entity_poly.type
_entity_poly.pdbx_seq_one_letter_code
_entity_poly.pdbx_strand_id
1 'polypeptide(L)'
;MCLANASKEPVPMKLLLEGPYGSHESFENFGNILFITGGSGISAALPYLKTFLQSTTIGQRPTNVHFVWTTKQARMVEEIFNRELAALPTSRKVQVSTFITGADRSAEPTVTRISDDDEKTVSKDIMALGIKYGRPDLKSLIENMVEEKGKGSMAVFVCGPAGMADQARDVVAGCLNRGVRRMDLIEEVFGW
;
A
#
# COMPACT_ATOMS: atom_id res chain seq x y z
N MET A 1 -36.17 -10.10 26.29
CA MET A 1 -35.63 -9.00 27.11
C MET A 1 -35.11 -7.95 26.13
N CYS A 2 -35.79 -6.81 26.10
CA CYS A 2 -35.69 -5.82 25.04
C CYS A 2 -34.44 -4.95 25.24
N LEU A 3 -33.56 -4.82 24.24
CA LEU A 3 -32.62 -3.70 24.15
C LEU A 3 -33.41 -2.46 23.71
N ALA A 4 -34.24 -1.95 24.61
CA ALA A 4 -34.89 -0.67 24.45
C ALA A 4 -33.98 0.39 25.05
N ASN A 5 -33.68 1.41 24.23
CA ASN A 5 -33.06 2.68 24.62
C ASN A 5 -31.53 2.68 24.75
N ALA A 6 -30.82 2.59 23.62
CA ALA A 6 -29.45 3.10 23.55
C ALA A 6 -29.52 4.63 23.47
N SER A 7 -29.30 5.30 24.60
CA SER A 7 -28.97 6.73 24.59
C SER A 7 -27.82 6.92 23.61
N LYS A 8 -27.97 7.89 22.69
CA LYS A 8 -27.02 8.21 21.62
C LYS A 8 -25.73 8.87 22.13
N GLU A 9 -25.43 8.70 23.41
CA GLU A 9 -24.27 9.32 24.06
C GLU A 9 -23.10 8.33 24.05
N PRO A 10 -21.90 8.78 23.65
CA PRO A 10 -20.71 7.94 23.68
C PRO A 10 -20.48 7.41 25.10
N VAL A 11 -20.47 6.09 25.27
CA VAL A 11 -20.14 5.46 26.55
C VAL A 11 -18.62 5.47 26.71
N PRO A 12 -18.05 6.19 27.70
CA PRO A 12 -16.60 6.23 27.89
C PRO A 12 -16.10 4.85 28.36
N MET A 13 -15.28 4.19 27.54
CA MET A 13 -14.66 2.91 27.84
C MET A 13 -13.19 3.12 28.21
N LYS A 14 -12.74 2.46 29.29
CA LYS A 14 -11.32 2.44 29.65
C LYS A 14 -10.62 1.37 28.81
N LEU A 15 -9.65 1.79 28.01
CA LEU A 15 -8.80 0.91 27.20
C LEU A 15 -7.40 0.88 27.82
N LEU A 16 -6.81 -0.32 27.91
CA LEU A 16 -5.39 -0.49 28.21
C LEU A 16 -4.67 -0.73 26.89
N LEU A 17 -3.71 0.14 26.57
CA LEU A 17 -2.88 0.02 25.38
C LEU A 17 -1.51 -0.51 25.80
N GLU A 18 -1.14 -1.67 25.29
CA GLU A 18 0.23 -2.16 25.36
C GLU A 18 0.97 -1.77 24.08
N GLY A 19 2.26 -1.51 24.20
CA GLY A 19 3.06 -0.79 23.21
C GLY A 19 3.21 -1.49 21.85
N PRO A 20 3.87 -0.81 20.90
CA PRO A 20 4.08 -1.36 19.56
C PRO A 20 5.04 -2.55 19.61
N TYR A 21 4.59 -3.69 19.09
CA TYR A 21 5.39 -4.92 18.99
C TYR A 21 6.17 -5.06 17.68
N GLY A 22 5.90 -4.20 16.70
CA GLY A 22 6.58 -4.21 15.41
C GLY A 22 7.89 -3.40 15.43
N SER A 23 8.83 -3.79 14.57
CA SER A 23 9.96 -2.94 14.21
C SER A 23 9.54 -1.89 13.18
N HIS A 24 10.16 -0.71 13.25
CA HIS A 24 10.00 0.31 12.22
C HIS A 24 11.16 0.23 11.24
N GLU A 25 10.85 -0.07 9.98
CA GLU A 25 11.84 -0.12 8.92
C GLU A 25 12.10 1.29 8.37
N SER A 26 13.37 1.70 8.35
CA SER A 26 13.73 3.01 7.83
C SER A 26 13.92 2.98 6.32
N PHE A 27 13.02 3.66 5.62
CA PHE A 27 13.01 3.74 4.18
C PHE A 27 13.81 4.94 3.60
N GLU A 28 14.40 5.76 4.46
CA GLU A 28 15.07 7.02 4.08
C GLU A 28 16.33 6.81 3.23
N ASN A 29 16.95 5.64 3.33
CA ASN A 29 18.14 5.29 2.58
C ASN A 29 17.86 4.84 1.14
N PHE A 30 16.60 4.56 0.80
CA PHE A 30 16.20 4.07 -0.50
C PHE A 30 15.68 5.19 -1.39
N GLY A 31 16.18 5.27 -2.62
CA GLY A 31 15.66 6.19 -3.62
C GLY A 31 14.34 5.71 -4.22
N ASN A 32 14.15 4.39 -4.28
CA ASN A 32 13.01 3.71 -4.88
C ASN A 32 12.44 2.69 -3.90
N ILE A 33 11.11 2.62 -3.78
CA ILE A 33 10.45 1.61 -2.97
C ILE A 33 9.32 0.98 -3.75
N LEU A 34 9.26 -0.35 -3.70
CA LEU A 34 8.16 -1.15 -4.18
C LEU A 34 7.47 -1.86 -3.00
N PHE A 35 6.24 -1.47 -2.71
CA PHE A 35 5.40 -2.20 -1.76
C PHE A 35 4.58 -3.26 -2.50
N ILE A 36 4.65 -4.51 -2.06
CA ILE A 36 3.88 -5.63 -2.58
C ILE A 36 3.06 -6.19 -1.41
N THR A 37 1.75 -5.96 -1.45
CA THR A 37 0.87 -6.39 -0.37
C THR A 37 -0.23 -7.32 -0.86
N GLY A 38 -0.60 -8.28 -0.03
CA GLY A 38 -1.63 -9.28 -0.30
C GLY A 38 -2.69 -9.34 0.81
N GLY A 39 -3.96 -9.28 0.44
CA GLY A 39 -5.08 -9.35 1.39
C GLY A 39 -5.02 -8.25 2.43
N SER A 40 -5.03 -8.63 3.72
CA SER A 40 -4.90 -7.72 4.86
C SER A 40 -3.49 -7.18 5.08
N GLY A 41 -2.48 -7.65 4.35
CA GLY A 41 -1.09 -7.16 4.43
C GLY A 41 -0.93 -5.68 4.05
N ILE A 42 -1.96 -5.06 3.46
CA ILE A 42 -2.02 -3.60 3.30
C ILE A 42 -1.88 -2.86 4.63
N SER A 43 -2.35 -3.43 5.74
CA SER A 43 -2.27 -2.81 7.06
C SER A 43 -0.84 -2.52 7.50
N ALA A 44 0.14 -3.35 7.10
CA ALA A 44 1.56 -3.11 7.37
C ALA A 44 2.12 -1.94 6.54
N ALA A 45 1.67 -1.81 5.29
CA ALA A 45 2.22 -0.82 4.37
C ALA A 45 1.51 0.54 4.44
N LEU A 46 0.26 0.58 4.88
CA LEU A 46 -0.56 1.79 4.92
C LEU A 46 0.04 2.92 5.79
N PRO A 47 0.61 2.66 6.99
CA PRO A 47 1.29 3.70 7.76
C PRO A 47 2.44 4.35 7.01
N TYR A 48 3.27 3.56 6.32
CA TYR A 48 4.37 4.07 5.49
C TYR A 48 3.83 4.91 4.33
N LEU A 49 2.80 4.41 3.65
CA LEU A 49 2.14 5.13 2.56
C LEU A 49 1.60 6.51 3.02
N LYS A 50 0.96 6.58 4.19
CA LYS A 50 0.49 7.83 4.78
C LYS A 50 1.64 8.81 5.03
N THR A 51 2.71 8.34 5.66
CA THR A 51 3.92 9.16 5.90
C THR A 51 4.48 9.73 4.60
N PHE A 52 4.57 8.92 3.54
CA PHE A 52 5.11 9.37 2.25
C PHE A 52 4.20 10.34 1.50
N LEU A 53 2.88 10.19 1.63
CA LEU A 53 1.90 11.10 1.02
C LEU A 53 1.86 12.45 1.74
N GLN A 54 2.03 12.46 3.07
CA GLN A 54 2.00 13.67 3.89
C GLN A 54 3.32 14.45 3.87
N SER A 55 4.43 13.80 3.54
CA SER A 55 5.75 14.43 3.45
C SER A 55 5.78 15.50 2.33
N THR A 56 5.90 16.77 2.70
CA THR A 56 6.01 17.92 1.78
C THR A 56 7.45 18.40 1.54
N THR A 57 8.44 17.79 2.19
CA THR A 57 9.85 18.17 2.08
C THR A 57 10.41 17.85 0.68
N ILE A 58 10.79 18.89 -0.06
CA ILE A 58 11.44 18.76 -1.36
C ILE A 58 12.79 18.06 -1.18
N GLY A 59 13.02 16.98 -1.93
CA GLY A 59 14.28 16.23 -1.92
C GLY A 59 14.40 15.14 -0.84
N GLN A 60 13.38 14.95 0.02
CA GLN A 60 13.36 13.86 0.98
C GLN A 60 13.18 12.52 0.27
N ARG A 61 13.95 11.50 0.67
CA ARG A 61 13.77 10.12 0.20
C ARG A 61 12.64 9.43 0.97
N PRO A 62 11.92 8.47 0.35
CA PRO A 62 12.13 7.89 -0.99
C PRO A 62 11.62 8.76 -2.14
N THR A 63 12.36 8.83 -3.25
CA THR A 63 11.98 9.64 -4.43
C THR A 63 10.80 9.04 -5.19
N ASN A 64 10.84 7.72 -5.40
CA ASN A 64 9.81 6.97 -6.13
C ASN A 64 9.20 5.91 -5.22
N VAL A 65 7.87 5.92 -5.12
CA VAL A 65 7.11 4.91 -4.36
C VAL A 65 6.07 4.30 -5.28
N HIS A 66 6.13 2.97 -5.44
CA HIS A 66 5.11 2.20 -6.12
C HIS A 66 4.46 1.25 -5.13
N PHE A 67 3.15 1.40 -4.97
CA PHE A 67 2.33 0.60 -4.09
C PHE A 67 1.50 -0.39 -4.90
N VAL A 68 1.77 -1.68 -4.73
CA VAL A 68 1.05 -2.78 -5.36
C VAL A 68 0.26 -3.51 -4.29
N TRP A 69 -1.06 -3.55 -4.45
CA TRP A 69 -1.93 -4.25 -3.52
C TRP A 69 -2.80 -5.26 -4.24
N THR A 70 -2.76 -6.51 -3.79
CA THR A 70 -3.57 -7.59 -4.31
C THR A 70 -4.60 -8.02 -3.28
N THR A 71 -5.88 -8.03 -3.63
CA THR A 71 -6.94 -8.50 -2.72
C THR A 71 -7.99 -9.31 -3.48
N LYS A 72 -8.75 -10.13 -2.75
CA LYS A 72 -9.91 -10.84 -3.29
C LYS A 72 -11.18 -9.98 -3.26
N GLN A 73 -11.22 -8.95 -2.42
CA GLN A 73 -12.44 -8.21 -2.10
C GLN A 73 -12.38 -6.78 -2.66
N ALA A 74 -13.18 -6.47 -3.69
CA ALA A 74 -13.25 -5.14 -4.29
C ALA A 74 -13.72 -4.06 -3.29
N ARG A 75 -14.73 -4.38 -2.47
CA ARG A 75 -15.21 -3.50 -1.38
C ARG A 75 -14.11 -3.04 -0.41
N MET A 76 -13.14 -3.90 -0.12
CA MET A 76 -12.02 -3.53 0.77
C MET A 76 -11.14 -2.47 0.11
N VAL A 77 -11.00 -2.53 -1.22
CA VAL A 77 -10.33 -1.49 -2.01
C VAL A 77 -11.08 -0.17 -1.83
N GLU A 78 -12.38 -0.14 -2.12
CA GLU A 78 -13.20 1.07 -1.97
C GLU A 78 -13.09 1.67 -0.57
N GLU A 79 -13.26 0.87 0.48
CA GLU A 79 -13.23 1.33 1.86
C GLU A 79 -11.89 1.95 2.23
N ILE A 80 -10.77 1.27 1.93
CA ILE A 80 -9.44 1.78 2.28
C ILE A 80 -9.10 3.01 1.45
N PHE A 81 -9.40 3.03 0.15
CA PHE A 81 -9.12 4.22 -0.66
C PHE A 81 -9.98 5.42 -0.25
N ASN A 82 -11.27 5.22 0.00
CA ASN A 82 -12.19 6.32 0.33
C ASN A 82 -11.98 6.83 1.77
N ARG A 83 -11.60 5.97 2.72
CA ARG A 83 -11.40 6.39 4.13
C ARG A 83 -9.98 6.82 4.44
N GLU A 84 -9.00 6.03 3.98
CA GLU A 84 -7.62 6.16 4.46
C GLU A 84 -6.76 7.02 3.54
N LEU A 85 -7.06 7.03 2.24
CA LEU A 85 -6.21 7.67 1.23
C LEU A 85 -6.85 8.91 0.60
N ALA A 86 -8.18 9.00 0.53
CA ALA A 86 -8.88 10.15 -0.06
C ALA A 86 -8.67 11.45 0.73
N ALA A 87 -8.54 11.36 2.05
CA ALA A 87 -8.36 12.51 2.94
C ALA A 87 -6.91 13.02 3.01
N LEU A 88 -5.95 12.33 2.38
CA LEU A 88 -4.54 12.70 2.48
C LEU A 88 -4.18 13.75 1.43
N PRO A 89 -3.57 14.87 1.83
CA PRO A 89 -3.03 15.82 0.87
C PRO A 89 -1.98 15.11 0.01
N THR A 90 -2.19 15.08 -1.31
CA THR A 90 -1.29 14.38 -2.21
C THR A 90 -0.21 15.34 -2.69
N SER A 91 0.84 15.52 -1.89
CA SER A 91 1.99 16.37 -2.26
C SER A 91 3.00 15.65 -3.15
N ARG A 92 2.99 14.31 -3.11
CA ARG A 92 3.99 13.44 -3.73
C ARG A 92 3.36 12.46 -4.71
N LYS A 93 4.04 12.19 -5.83
CA LYS A 93 3.65 11.16 -6.79
C LYS A 93 3.92 9.78 -6.23
N VAL A 94 2.90 9.15 -5.63
CA VAL A 94 2.91 7.72 -5.32
C VAL A 94 2.10 6.99 -6.38
N GLN A 95 2.72 6.02 -7.04
CA GLN A 95 2.03 5.18 -8.00
C GLN A 95 1.30 4.07 -7.25
N VAL A 96 0.02 3.86 -7.55
CA VAL A 96 -0.80 2.83 -6.88
C VAL A 96 -1.35 1.87 -7.92
N SER A 97 -1.17 0.56 -7.72
CA SER A 97 -1.67 -0.48 -8.61
C SER A 97 -2.40 -1.54 -7.80
N THR A 98 -3.68 -1.72 -8.08
CA THR A 98 -4.55 -2.62 -7.32
C THR A 98 -4.91 -3.82 -8.18
N PHE A 99 -4.75 -5.02 -7.64
CA PHE A 99 -5.02 -6.28 -8.31
C PHE A 99 -6.14 -7.04 -7.61
N ILE A 100 -7.27 -7.23 -8.30
CA ILE A 100 -8.43 -7.93 -7.76
C ILE A 100 -8.43 -9.37 -8.28
N THR A 101 -8.33 -10.32 -7.36
CA THR A 101 -8.25 -11.76 -7.66
C THR A 101 -9.56 -12.52 -7.41
N GLY A 102 -10.57 -11.84 -6.85
CA GLY A 102 -11.90 -12.43 -6.59
C GLY A 102 -12.68 -12.74 -7.87
N ALA A 103 -13.60 -13.70 -7.77
CA ALA A 103 -14.48 -14.08 -8.88
C ALA A 103 -15.61 -13.06 -9.10
N ASP A 104 -15.96 -12.28 -8.08
CA ASP A 104 -16.96 -11.24 -8.18
C ASP A 104 -16.38 -9.99 -8.87
N ARG A 105 -16.52 -9.97 -10.19
CA ARG A 105 -16.14 -8.84 -11.06
C ARG A 105 -17.32 -7.88 -11.29
N SER A 106 -18.46 -8.11 -10.64
CA SER A 106 -19.69 -7.34 -10.87
C SER A 106 -19.72 -6.00 -10.15
N ALA A 107 -18.86 -5.81 -9.15
CA ALA A 107 -18.61 -4.55 -8.47
C ALA A 107 -17.23 -4.01 -8.86
N GLU A 108 -17.17 -3.15 -9.88
CA GLU A 108 -16.00 -2.28 -10.02
C GLU A 108 -15.93 -1.37 -8.79
N PRO A 109 -14.78 -1.28 -8.12
CA PRO A 109 -14.69 -0.49 -6.91
C PRO A 109 -14.97 0.99 -7.20
N THR A 110 -16.04 1.53 -6.63
CA THR A 110 -16.40 2.94 -6.68
C THR A 110 -15.53 3.71 -5.68
N VAL A 111 -14.46 4.32 -6.18
CA VAL A 111 -13.59 5.19 -5.39
C VAL A 111 -14.08 6.63 -5.53
N THR A 112 -14.96 7.03 -4.60
CA THR A 112 -15.47 8.40 -4.48
C THR A 112 -14.64 9.18 -3.47
N ARG A 113 -13.98 10.24 -3.93
CA ARG A 113 -13.48 11.27 -3.02
C ARG A 113 -14.68 12.06 -2.50
N ILE A 114 -14.99 11.94 -1.22
CA ILE A 114 -15.91 12.85 -0.54
C ILE A 114 -15.12 14.12 -0.22
N SER A 115 -15.36 15.17 -0.98
CA SER A 115 -14.96 16.54 -0.61
C SER A 115 -16.24 17.30 -0.28
N ASP A 116 -16.37 17.73 0.98
CA ASP A 116 -17.30 18.79 1.36
C ASP A 116 -16.73 20.11 0.81
N ASP A 117 -17.13 20.45 -0.42
CA ASP A 117 -17.32 21.82 -0.92
C ASP A 117 -17.48 21.82 -2.45
N ASP A 118 -18.29 22.76 -2.93
CA ASP A 118 -18.79 22.94 -4.28
C ASP A 118 -17.75 22.97 -5.42
N GLU A 119 -18.24 22.56 -6.60
CA GLU A 119 -17.71 22.76 -7.96
C GLU A 119 -16.36 22.15 -8.37
N LYS A 120 -16.45 21.28 -9.38
CA LYS A 120 -15.53 21.14 -10.53
C LYS A 120 -14.05 21.37 -10.22
N THR A 121 -13.36 20.32 -9.79
CA THR A 121 -12.09 19.80 -10.35
C THR A 121 -11.67 18.63 -9.46
N VAL A 122 -12.24 17.44 -9.67
CA VAL A 122 -11.84 16.25 -8.90
C VAL A 122 -10.40 15.91 -9.28
N SER A 123 -9.48 16.29 -8.40
CA SER A 123 -8.04 16.31 -8.61
C SER A 123 -7.53 14.96 -9.06
N LYS A 124 -6.83 14.98 -10.18
CA LYS A 124 -6.15 13.87 -10.82
C LYS A 124 -5.14 13.15 -9.89
N ASP A 125 -4.80 13.66 -8.72
CA ASP A 125 -3.50 13.38 -8.10
C ASP A 125 -3.34 12.11 -7.24
N ILE A 126 -4.37 11.27 -7.06
CA ILE A 126 -4.10 9.82 -6.91
C ILE A 126 -4.06 9.26 -8.33
N MET A 127 -3.02 9.65 -9.08
CA MET A 127 -2.94 9.40 -10.52
C MET A 127 -2.78 7.91 -10.79
N ALA A 128 -3.82 7.36 -11.41
CA ALA A 128 -3.97 5.98 -11.86
C ALA A 128 -4.03 4.97 -10.72
N LEU A 129 -5.18 4.89 -10.03
CA LEU A 129 -5.65 3.62 -9.48
C LEU A 129 -5.80 2.64 -10.64
N GLY A 130 -4.69 2.01 -11.02
CA GLY A 130 -4.67 0.97 -12.04
C GLY A 130 -5.28 -0.28 -11.43
N ILE A 131 -6.61 -0.33 -11.38
CA ILE A 131 -7.33 -1.53 -10.97
C ILE A 131 -7.20 -2.52 -12.13
N LYS A 132 -6.58 -3.66 -11.82
CA LYS A 132 -6.37 -4.77 -12.74
C LYS A 132 -7.00 -6.01 -12.14
N TYR A 133 -7.51 -6.89 -12.99
CA TYR A 133 -8.04 -8.18 -12.55
C TYR A 133 -7.00 -9.27 -12.73
N GLY A 134 -6.94 -10.19 -11.78
CA GLY A 134 -5.98 -11.29 -11.75
C GLY A 134 -4.83 -11.04 -10.78
N ARG A 135 -3.82 -11.92 -10.84
CA ARG A 135 -2.62 -11.84 -9.99
C ARG A 135 -1.57 -10.97 -10.68
N PRO A 136 -0.85 -10.11 -9.94
CA PRO A 136 0.29 -9.40 -10.50
C PRO A 136 1.41 -10.39 -10.85
N ASP A 137 2.11 -10.10 -11.95
CA ASP A 137 3.39 -10.74 -12.23
C ASP A 137 4.49 -9.99 -11.49
N LEU A 138 4.87 -10.51 -10.31
CA LEU A 138 5.90 -9.92 -9.46
C LEU A 138 7.25 -9.86 -10.16
N LYS A 139 7.55 -10.81 -11.05
CA LYS A 139 8.82 -10.85 -11.77
C LYS A 139 8.95 -9.62 -12.66
N SER A 140 8.00 -9.46 -13.57
CA SER A 140 7.97 -8.31 -14.47
C SER A 140 7.92 -6.99 -13.68
N LEU A 141 7.18 -6.94 -12.58
CA LEU A 141 7.02 -5.71 -11.80
C LEU A 141 8.34 -5.27 -11.14
N ILE A 142 9.06 -6.19 -10.51
CA ILE A 142 10.36 -5.91 -9.89
C ILE A 142 11.42 -5.63 -10.97
N GLU A 143 11.49 -6.46 -12.01
CA GLU A 143 12.48 -6.31 -13.10
C GLU A 143 12.32 -4.98 -13.83
N ASN A 144 11.09 -4.60 -14.19
CA ASN A 144 10.81 -3.31 -14.82
C ASN A 144 11.21 -2.14 -13.92
N MET A 145 10.93 -2.22 -12.62
CA MET A 145 11.31 -1.14 -11.70
C MET A 145 12.85 -1.04 -11.58
N VAL A 146 13.54 -2.17 -11.56
CA VAL A 146 15.01 -2.21 -11.58
C VAL A 146 15.55 -1.61 -12.87
N GLU A 147 14.96 -1.90 -14.03
CA GLU A 147 15.40 -1.34 -15.30
C GLU A 147 15.13 0.17 -15.41
N GLU A 148 13.93 0.61 -15.03
CA GLU A 148 13.53 2.02 -15.13
C GLU A 148 14.22 2.91 -14.09
N LYS A 149 14.48 2.39 -12.88
CA LYS A 149 14.93 3.17 -11.72
C LYS A 149 16.25 2.68 -11.10
N GLY A 150 16.92 1.70 -11.70
CA GLY A 150 18.08 0.97 -11.16
C GLY A 150 19.37 1.75 -10.95
N LYS A 151 19.37 3.06 -11.22
CA LYS A 151 20.50 3.94 -10.85
C LYS A 151 20.49 4.32 -9.36
N GLY A 152 19.43 3.99 -8.60
CA GLY A 152 19.29 4.30 -7.17
C GLY A 152 19.12 3.07 -6.28
N SER A 153 19.27 3.25 -4.96
CA SER A 153 18.95 2.22 -3.97
C SER A 153 17.47 1.86 -4.00
N MET A 154 17.16 0.57 -3.91
CA MET A 154 15.79 0.03 -3.99
C MET A 154 15.46 -0.80 -2.76
N ALA A 155 14.27 -0.60 -2.20
CA ALA A 155 13.67 -1.52 -1.24
C ALA A 155 12.45 -2.19 -1.87
N VAL A 156 12.35 -3.51 -1.73
CA VAL A 156 11.14 -4.27 -2.03
C VAL A 156 10.55 -4.68 -0.69
N PHE A 157 9.39 -4.14 -0.35
CA PHE A 157 8.64 -4.50 0.84
C PHE A 157 7.55 -5.51 0.46
N VAL A 158 7.42 -6.61 1.21
CA VAL A 158 6.42 -7.64 0.92
C VAL A 158 5.67 -8.04 2.18
N CYS A 159 4.35 -8.00 2.12
CA CYS A 159 3.48 -8.53 3.17
C CYS A 159 2.24 -9.18 2.55
N GLY A 160 2.18 -10.51 2.54
CA GLY A 160 1.10 -11.24 1.89
C GLY A 160 1.19 -12.75 2.05
N PRO A 161 0.39 -13.52 1.28
CA PRO A 161 0.42 -14.98 1.32
C PRO A 161 1.81 -15.55 1.02
N ALA A 162 2.16 -16.70 1.61
CA ALA A 162 3.49 -17.32 1.48
C ALA A 162 4.00 -17.37 0.03
N GLY A 163 3.19 -17.85 -0.93
CA GLY A 163 3.62 -17.92 -2.33
C GLY A 163 3.93 -16.57 -2.98
N MET A 164 3.33 -15.47 -2.51
CA MET A 164 3.68 -14.11 -2.97
C MET A 164 5.04 -13.68 -2.40
N ALA A 165 5.29 -13.96 -1.12
CA ALA A 165 6.57 -13.65 -0.48
C ALA A 165 7.70 -14.50 -1.06
N ASP A 166 7.46 -15.79 -1.30
CA ASP A 166 8.41 -16.70 -1.96
C ASP A 166 8.76 -16.22 -3.37
N GLN A 167 7.77 -15.81 -4.16
CA GLN A 167 8.00 -15.29 -5.50
C GLN A 167 8.80 -13.99 -5.49
N ALA A 168 8.51 -13.07 -4.55
CA ALA A 168 9.31 -11.86 -4.42
C ALA A 168 10.75 -12.18 -4.01
N ARG A 169 10.96 -13.08 -3.04
CA ARG A 169 12.29 -13.56 -2.64
C ARG A 169 13.10 -14.09 -3.81
N ASP A 170 12.51 -14.99 -4.60
CA ASP A 170 13.17 -15.58 -5.76
C ASP A 170 13.58 -14.52 -6.80
N VAL A 171 12.68 -13.59 -7.12
CA VAL A 171 12.96 -12.54 -8.10
C VAL A 171 14.03 -11.57 -7.61
N VAL A 172 13.97 -11.14 -6.34
CA VAL A 172 15.00 -10.25 -5.77
C VAL A 172 16.37 -10.95 -5.75
N ALA A 173 16.43 -12.21 -5.33
CA ALA A 173 17.66 -13.00 -5.38
C ALA A 173 18.21 -13.11 -6.81
N GLY A 174 17.33 -13.33 -7.80
CA GLY A 174 17.69 -13.32 -9.22
C GLY A 174 18.27 -11.98 -9.68
N CYS A 175 17.68 -10.85 -9.27
CA CYS A 175 18.20 -9.51 -9.55
C CYS A 175 19.60 -9.30 -8.98
N LEU A 176 19.82 -9.69 -7.71
CA LEU A 176 21.12 -9.59 -7.05
C LEU A 176 22.18 -10.44 -7.76
N ASN A 177 21.83 -11.66 -8.17
CA ASN A 177 22.73 -12.55 -8.92
C ASN A 177 23.12 -11.99 -10.31
N ARG A 178 22.25 -11.18 -10.92
CA ARG A 178 22.54 -10.46 -12.18
C ARG A 178 23.36 -9.18 -11.99
N GLY A 179 23.75 -8.86 -10.75
CA GLY A 179 24.62 -7.73 -10.44
C GLY A 179 23.90 -6.43 -10.10
N VAL A 180 22.59 -6.46 -9.85
CA VAL A 180 21.87 -5.31 -9.28
C VAL A 180 22.43 -5.05 -7.88
N ARG A 181 22.89 -3.82 -7.63
CA ARG A 181 23.50 -3.43 -6.35
C ARG A 181 22.55 -2.53 -5.58
N ARG A 182 22.62 -2.59 -4.24
CA ARG A 182 21.82 -1.76 -3.30
C ARG A 182 20.32 -2.01 -3.41
N MET A 183 19.94 -3.28 -3.36
CA MET A 183 18.55 -3.73 -3.37
C MET A 183 18.30 -4.59 -2.13
N ASP A 184 17.35 -4.17 -1.30
CA ASP A 184 17.02 -4.88 -0.07
C ASP A 184 15.58 -5.40 -0.14
N LEU A 185 15.36 -6.61 0.36
CA LEU A 185 14.04 -7.18 0.56
C LEU A 185 13.67 -7.07 2.04
N ILE A 186 12.51 -6.48 2.29
CA ILE A 186 11.90 -6.37 3.62
C ILE A 186 10.63 -7.20 3.59
N GLU A 187 10.62 -8.31 4.32
CA GLU A 187 9.48 -9.22 4.40
C GLU A 187 8.81 -9.07 5.76
N GLU A 188 7.54 -8.68 5.74
CA GLU A 188 6.70 -8.60 6.93
C GLU A 188 5.75 -9.80 6.95
N VAL A 189 5.94 -10.66 7.95
CA VAL A 189 5.11 -11.85 8.18
C VAL A 189 4.35 -11.66 9.49
N PHE A 190 3.04 -11.50 9.39
CA PHE A 190 2.18 -11.60 10.57
C PHE A 190 1.97 -13.08 10.91
N GLY A 191 2.86 -13.63 11.74
CA GLY A 191 2.70 -14.92 12.38
C GLY A 191 2.80 -14.75 13.89
N TRP A 192 1.81 -15.24 14.62
CA TRP A 192 1.90 -15.51 16.05
C TRP A 192 2.08 -17.01 16.29
#